data_AF-A0A8C4LZN4-F1
#
_entry.id   AF-A0A8C4LZN4-F1
#
_cell.length_a   1.000
_cell.length_b   1.000
_cell.length_c   1.000
_cell.angle_alpha   90.00
_cell.angle_beta   90.00
_cell.angle_gamma   90.00
#
_symmetry.space_group_name_H-M   'P 1'
#
loop_
_entity.id
_entity.type
_entity.pdbx_description
1 polymer ?
#
loop_
_entity_poly.entity_id
_entity_poly.type
_entity_poly.pdbx_seq_one_letter_code
_entity_poly.pdbx_strand_id
1 'polypeptide(L)'
;MAWWWQLLLGLWTVMPIWAGDKLLNVCMNTQHHKREPGPEDKLHKEVDLSGQGERILDAPLCREDCEQWWEDCRTSYTCKSNWHGGWDWSGGKNRCPARARCHPFPHYFPTPADLCERIWSNSFKASPEHRNSGRCLQKWFEPAQGNPNEAVARLFASPAWSWEFSHTLMAFSLFLSCLS
;
A
#
# COMPACT_ATOMS: atom_id res chain seq x y z
N MET A 1 0.49 -52.88 -10.61
CA MET A 1 0.04 -51.75 -9.74
C MET A 1 1.14 -50.69 -9.63
N ALA A 2 1.74 -50.33 -10.77
CA ALA A 2 2.93 -49.48 -10.85
C ALA A 2 2.66 -48.06 -11.40
N TRP A 3 1.45 -47.83 -11.93
CA TRP A 3 1.16 -46.67 -12.78
C TRP A 3 0.36 -45.57 -12.04
N TRP A 4 -0.22 -45.89 -10.89
CA TRP A 4 -1.09 -44.97 -10.15
C TRP A 4 -0.30 -43.97 -9.28
N TRP A 5 0.94 -44.30 -8.92
CA TRP A 5 1.82 -43.42 -8.12
C TRP A 5 2.43 -42.29 -8.94
N GLN A 6 2.66 -42.50 -10.25
CA GLN A 6 3.15 -41.45 -11.14
C GLN A 6 2.09 -40.37 -11.42
N LEU A 7 0.80 -40.72 -11.37
CA LEU A 7 -0.31 -39.76 -11.50
C LEU A 7 -0.51 -38.90 -10.24
N LEU A 8 -0.20 -39.44 -9.06
CA LEU A 8 -0.28 -38.69 -7.80
C LEU A 8 0.90 -37.72 -7.60
N LEU A 9 2.09 -38.07 -8.10
CA LEU A 9 3.27 -37.18 -8.06
C LEU A 9 3.21 -36.06 -9.12
N GLY A 10 2.55 -36.28 -10.26
CA GLY A 10 2.39 -35.27 -11.31
C GLY A 10 1.52 -34.07 -10.90
N LEU A 11 0.57 -34.28 -9.97
CA LEU A 11 -0.41 -33.26 -9.58
C LEU A 11 0.09 -32.26 -8.52
N TRP A 12 1.26 -32.49 -7.91
CA TRP A 12 1.84 -31.60 -6.90
C TRP A 12 2.88 -30.62 -7.43
N THR A 13 3.31 -30.76 -8.69
CA THR A 13 4.27 -29.85 -9.33
C THR A 13 3.63 -28.58 -9.92
N VAL A 14 2.29 -28.52 -9.94
CA VAL A 14 1.53 -27.36 -10.41
C VAL A 14 0.79 -26.73 -9.23
N MET A 15 1.54 -26.22 -8.25
CA MET A 15 0.98 -25.16 -7.39
C MET A 15 0.91 -23.90 -8.25
N PRO A 16 -0.28 -23.34 -8.52
CA PRO A 16 -0.38 -22.13 -9.32
C PRO A 16 0.34 -21.00 -8.58
N ILE A 17 1.25 -20.31 -9.27
CA ILE A 17 1.97 -19.10 -8.83
C ILE A 17 1.01 -17.90 -8.61
N TRP A 18 -0.30 -18.14 -8.53
CA TRP A 18 -1.35 -17.21 -8.91
C TRP A 18 -1.97 -16.40 -7.76
N ALA A 19 -1.25 -16.26 -6.65
CA ALA A 19 -1.74 -15.46 -5.51
C ALA A 19 -1.45 -13.96 -5.67
N GLY A 20 -0.40 -13.57 -6.42
CA GLY A 20 0.05 -12.17 -6.50
C GLY A 20 -0.79 -11.26 -7.41
N ASP A 21 -1.34 -11.79 -8.50
CA ASP A 21 -2.03 -10.98 -9.52
C ASP A 21 -3.34 -10.36 -9.02
N LYS A 22 -3.91 -10.87 -7.93
CA LYS A 22 -5.19 -10.39 -7.37
C LYS A 22 -5.11 -8.98 -6.77
N LEU A 23 -3.90 -8.48 -6.47
CA LEU A 23 -3.68 -7.18 -5.82
C LEU A 23 -3.31 -6.07 -6.83
N LEU A 24 -3.19 -6.38 -8.11
CA LEU A 24 -2.77 -5.43 -9.15
C LEU A 24 -3.98 -4.92 -9.94
N ASN A 25 -3.94 -3.64 -10.30
CA ASN A 25 -4.97 -2.99 -11.12
C ASN A 25 -6.39 -3.15 -10.55
N VAL A 26 -6.55 -2.86 -9.25
CA VAL A 26 -7.83 -2.91 -8.53
C VAL A 26 -8.13 -1.56 -7.86
N CYS A 27 -9.40 -1.29 -7.60
CA CYS A 27 -9.84 -0.16 -6.80
C CYS A 27 -10.23 -0.63 -5.40
N MET A 28 -9.89 0.14 -4.36
CA MET A 28 -10.38 -0.14 -3.01
C MET A 28 -11.89 0.10 -2.94
N ASN A 29 -12.58 -0.70 -2.15
CA ASN A 29 -14.01 -0.56 -1.92
C ASN A 29 -14.30 0.53 -0.86
N THR A 30 -14.46 1.78 -1.30
CA THR A 30 -14.81 2.91 -0.44
C THR A 30 -15.90 3.78 -1.04
N GLN A 31 -16.44 4.71 -0.24
CA GLN A 31 -17.57 5.58 -0.57
C GLN A 31 -17.46 6.33 -1.90
N HIS A 32 -16.25 6.51 -2.45
CA HIS A 32 -16.05 7.32 -3.65
C HIS A 32 -15.18 6.67 -4.72
N HIS A 33 -14.80 5.40 -4.56
CA HIS A 33 -14.03 4.70 -5.57
C HIS A 33 -14.96 3.97 -6.54
N LYS A 34 -14.50 3.76 -7.78
CA LYS A 34 -15.14 2.83 -8.72
C LYS A 34 -14.90 1.39 -8.29
N ARG A 35 -15.66 0.46 -8.87
CA ARG A 35 -15.42 -0.97 -8.69
C ARG A 35 -14.11 -1.43 -9.33
N GLU A 36 -13.79 -0.92 -10.53
CA GLU A 36 -12.62 -1.32 -11.30
C GLU A 36 -11.95 -0.10 -11.97
N PRO A 37 -10.62 -0.14 -12.20
CA PRO A 37 -9.94 0.92 -12.93
C PRO A 37 -10.39 1.00 -14.38
N GLY A 38 -10.37 2.21 -14.95
CA GLY A 38 -10.66 2.47 -16.35
C GLY A 38 -10.33 3.91 -16.72
N PRO A 39 -10.20 4.24 -18.02
CA PRO A 39 -9.91 5.60 -18.46
C PRO A 39 -10.94 6.61 -17.93
N GLU A 40 -10.44 7.75 -17.47
CA GLU A 40 -11.24 8.87 -16.99
C GLU A 40 -10.89 10.10 -17.82
N ASP A 41 -11.52 10.25 -18.99
CA ASP A 41 -11.27 11.39 -19.88
C ASP A 41 -11.59 12.74 -19.19
N LYS A 42 -12.34 12.71 -18.08
CA LYS A 42 -12.65 13.84 -17.20
C LYS A 42 -12.60 13.40 -15.73
N LEU A 43 -11.49 13.68 -15.03
CA LEU A 43 -11.13 13.23 -13.68
C LEU A 43 -12.04 13.69 -12.51
N HIS A 44 -13.31 14.03 -12.73
CA HIS A 44 -14.19 14.61 -11.71
C HIS A 44 -15.56 13.93 -11.54
N LYS A 45 -15.88 12.83 -12.25
CA LYS A 45 -17.25 12.29 -12.22
C LYS A 45 -17.36 10.78 -12.36
N GLU A 46 -16.84 10.05 -11.38
CA GLU A 46 -17.31 8.69 -11.15
C GLU A 46 -17.13 8.32 -9.67
N VAL A 47 -18.24 8.06 -8.98
CA VAL A 47 -18.29 7.86 -7.53
C VAL A 47 -19.36 6.82 -7.22
N ASP A 48 -18.99 5.66 -6.67
CA ASP A 48 -19.94 4.67 -6.14
C ASP A 48 -20.19 4.92 -4.64
N LEU A 49 -21.39 5.40 -4.29
CA LEU A 49 -21.78 5.76 -2.92
C LEU A 49 -22.01 4.54 -1.99
N SER A 50 -21.83 3.30 -2.48
CA SER A 50 -22.18 2.08 -1.74
C SER A 50 -21.01 1.38 -1.02
N GLY A 51 -19.80 1.94 -1.07
CA GLY A 51 -18.58 1.21 -0.70
C GLY A 51 -18.44 0.79 0.77
N GLN A 52 -17.95 -0.43 0.99
CA GLN A 52 -17.69 -1.03 2.31
C GLN A 52 -16.27 -0.72 2.82
N GLY A 53 -16.03 0.53 3.19
CA GLY A 53 -15.02 0.93 4.21
C GLY A 53 -13.58 0.40 4.14
N GLU A 54 -13.08 -0.08 3.00
CA GLU A 54 -11.68 -0.48 2.88
C GLU A 54 -10.74 0.73 3.06
N ARG A 55 -9.48 0.50 3.43
CA ARG A 55 -8.48 1.57 3.50
C ARG A 55 -7.10 1.04 3.21
N ILE A 56 -6.23 1.94 2.76
CA ILE A 56 -4.79 1.68 2.72
C ILE A 56 -4.20 1.72 4.12
N LEU A 57 -3.22 0.85 4.34
CA LEU A 57 -2.40 0.79 5.55
C LEU A 57 -0.94 0.60 5.13
N ASP A 58 -0.04 1.34 5.79
CA ASP A 58 1.41 1.26 5.63
C ASP A 58 1.92 1.35 4.18
N ALA A 59 1.21 2.09 3.32
CA ALA A 59 1.62 2.30 1.95
C ALA A 59 2.98 3.05 1.92
N PRO A 60 4.04 2.51 1.28
CA PRO A 60 5.40 3.03 1.44
C PRO A 60 5.57 4.34 0.65
N LEU A 61 5.42 5.49 1.28
CA LEU A 61 5.55 6.80 0.63
C LEU A 61 7.02 7.14 0.44
N CYS A 62 7.40 7.60 -0.76
CA CYS A 62 8.79 7.99 -1.04
C CYS A 62 9.27 9.12 -0.12
N ARG A 63 10.57 9.09 0.18
CA ARG A 63 11.22 10.01 1.11
C ARG A 63 10.95 11.47 0.77
N GLU A 64 11.21 11.88 -0.47
CA GLU A 64 11.05 13.27 -0.90
C GLU A 64 9.59 13.72 -0.88
N ASP A 65 8.63 12.86 -1.23
CA ASP A 65 7.21 13.18 -1.19
C ASP A 65 6.74 13.45 0.25
N CYS A 66 7.30 12.72 1.21
CA CYS A 66 7.03 12.93 2.63
C CYS A 66 7.72 14.18 3.19
N GLU A 67 9.02 14.36 2.91
CA GLU A 67 9.82 15.50 3.35
C GLU A 67 9.29 16.82 2.78
N GLN A 68 8.99 16.88 1.47
CA GLN A 68 8.49 18.09 0.82
C GLN A 68 7.09 18.46 1.34
N TRP A 69 6.20 17.48 1.54
CA TRP A 69 4.88 17.76 2.10
C TRP A 69 4.99 18.37 3.51
N TRP A 70 5.88 17.84 4.35
CA TRP A 70 6.12 18.40 5.67
C TRP A 70 6.69 19.82 5.59
N GLU A 71 7.63 20.05 4.68
CA GLU A 71 8.26 21.35 4.44
C GLU A 71 7.23 22.42 4.06
N ASP A 72 6.39 22.11 3.09
CA ASP A 72 5.36 23.02 2.57
C ASP A 72 4.34 23.40 3.66
N CYS A 73 4.09 22.49 4.60
CA CYS A 73 3.17 22.69 5.72
C CYS A 73 3.83 23.33 6.96
N ARG A 74 5.15 23.51 6.99
CA ARG A 74 5.88 23.92 8.21
C ARG A 74 5.36 25.22 8.83
N THR A 75 4.94 26.18 8.02
CA THR A 75 4.42 27.50 8.47
C THR A 75 2.92 27.50 8.73
N SER A 76 2.23 26.40 8.43
CA SER A 76 0.80 26.23 8.69
C SER A 76 0.53 25.89 10.16
N TYR A 77 -0.75 25.80 10.51
CA TYR A 77 -1.21 25.52 11.87
C TYR A 77 -2.18 24.35 11.87
N THR A 78 -2.20 23.61 12.96
CA THR A 78 -3.17 22.54 13.23
C THR A 78 -3.44 22.46 14.73
N CYS A 79 -4.44 21.68 15.13
CA CYS A 79 -4.78 21.41 16.53
C CYS A 79 -4.75 19.91 16.86
N LYS A 80 -4.42 19.07 15.89
CA LYS A 80 -4.42 17.60 16.02
C LYS A 80 -3.31 16.99 15.17
N SER A 81 -2.75 15.88 15.65
CA SER A 81 -1.76 15.04 14.97
C SER A 81 -2.36 13.81 14.29
N ASN A 82 -3.68 13.61 14.37
CA ASN A 82 -4.40 12.57 13.65
C ASN A 82 -5.73 13.15 13.16
N TRP A 83 -5.93 13.15 11.86
CA TRP A 83 -7.05 13.78 11.16
C TRP A 83 -8.11 12.78 10.72
N HIS A 84 -7.88 11.47 10.89
CA HIS A 84 -8.86 10.44 10.57
C HIS A 84 -10.09 10.50 11.50
N GLY A 85 -9.93 11.00 12.73
CA GLY A 85 -11.06 11.08 13.66
C GLY A 85 -10.85 12.02 14.86
N GLY A 86 -11.88 12.10 15.70
CA GLY A 86 -11.88 12.92 16.91
C GLY A 86 -11.91 14.42 16.64
N TRP A 87 -12.60 14.84 15.58
CA TRP A 87 -12.96 16.23 15.31
C TRP A 87 -14.31 16.57 15.96
N ASP A 88 -14.54 17.84 16.26
CA ASP A 88 -15.88 18.34 16.57
C ASP A 88 -16.64 18.60 15.27
N TRP A 89 -17.81 17.94 15.12
CA TRP A 89 -18.68 18.03 13.95
C TRP A 89 -20.02 18.74 14.23
N SER A 90 -20.21 19.28 15.43
CA SER A 90 -21.46 19.94 15.86
C SER A 90 -21.92 21.06 14.90
N GLY A 91 -20.98 21.71 14.21
CA GLY A 91 -21.25 22.79 13.25
C GLY A 91 -21.26 22.36 11.78
N GLY A 92 -21.44 21.06 11.47
CA GLY A 92 -21.53 20.53 10.10
C GLY A 92 -20.21 20.47 9.31
N LYS A 93 -19.13 21.04 9.84
CA LYS A 93 -17.75 20.93 9.35
C LYS A 93 -16.81 20.59 10.50
N ASN A 94 -15.70 19.95 10.22
CA ASN A 94 -14.71 19.59 11.23
C ASN A 94 -14.13 20.85 11.90
N ARG A 95 -14.11 20.84 13.24
CA ARG A 95 -13.53 21.88 14.09
C ARG A 95 -12.60 21.27 15.12
N CYS A 96 -11.66 22.07 15.59
CA CYS A 96 -10.80 21.69 16.71
C CYS A 96 -11.66 21.36 17.94
N PRO A 97 -11.43 20.19 18.58
CA PRO A 97 -12.10 19.84 19.83
C PRO A 97 -11.86 20.90 20.92
N ALA A 98 -12.78 21.04 21.88
CA ALA A 98 -12.77 22.14 22.86
C ALA A 98 -11.45 22.34 23.64
N ARG A 99 -10.65 21.28 23.83
CA ARG A 99 -9.36 21.34 24.55
C ARG A 99 -8.13 21.33 23.62
N ALA A 100 -8.32 21.21 22.32
CA ALA A 100 -7.25 21.17 21.33
C ALA A 100 -6.90 22.60 20.89
N ARG A 101 -5.68 23.04 21.19
CA ARG A 101 -5.21 24.40 20.85
C ARG A 101 -4.54 24.39 19.48
N CYS A 102 -4.67 25.48 18.73
CA CYS A 102 -3.93 25.63 17.48
C CYS A 102 -2.46 25.94 17.78
N HIS A 103 -1.55 25.15 17.22
CA HIS A 103 -0.11 25.36 17.26
C HIS A 103 0.47 25.23 15.85
N PRO A 104 1.69 25.75 15.61
CA PRO A 104 2.39 25.52 14.35
C PRO A 104 2.48 24.03 14.02
N PHE A 105 2.44 23.69 12.73
CA PHE A 105 2.42 22.31 12.25
C PHE A 105 3.51 21.41 12.88
N PRO A 106 4.78 21.87 13.02
CA PRO A 106 5.84 21.09 13.64
C PRO A 106 5.59 20.72 15.11
N HIS A 107 4.71 21.42 15.82
CA HIS A 107 4.33 21.05 17.18
C HIS A 107 3.60 19.69 17.23
N TYR A 108 2.72 19.45 16.26
CA TYR A 108 1.95 18.20 16.17
C TYR A 108 2.68 17.12 15.36
N PHE A 109 3.51 17.55 14.41
CA PHE A 109 4.30 16.70 13.52
C PHE A 109 5.79 17.10 13.56
N PRO A 110 6.56 16.66 14.58
CA PRO A 110 7.96 17.07 14.74
C PRO A 110 8.88 16.70 13.57
N THR A 111 8.59 15.59 12.89
CA THR A 111 9.37 15.10 11.73
C THR A 111 8.48 14.88 10.50
N PRO A 112 9.06 14.72 9.30
CA PRO A 112 8.30 14.31 8.13
C PRO A 112 7.57 12.97 8.32
N ALA A 113 8.24 11.98 8.90
CA ALA A 113 7.64 10.67 9.18
C ALA A 113 6.42 10.79 10.11
N ASP A 114 6.51 11.64 11.13
CA ASP A 114 5.38 11.94 12.01
C ASP A 114 4.14 12.43 11.24
N LEU A 115 4.33 13.31 10.25
CA LEU A 115 3.24 13.77 9.39
C LEU A 115 2.67 12.62 8.57
N CYS A 116 3.51 11.99 7.75
CA CYS A 116 3.08 11.02 6.75
C CYS A 116 2.39 9.81 7.38
N GLU A 117 2.90 9.35 8.53
CA GLU A 117 2.38 8.17 9.22
C GLU A 117 1.15 8.50 10.08
N ARG A 118 1.16 9.59 10.85
CA ARG A 118 0.15 9.78 11.90
C ARG A 118 -1.09 10.54 11.44
N ILE A 119 -0.97 11.44 10.45
CA ILE A 119 -2.08 12.32 10.06
C ILE A 119 -3.30 11.53 9.56
N TRP A 120 -3.10 10.40 8.88
CA TRP A 120 -4.16 9.53 8.37
C TRP A 120 -4.15 8.13 9.00
N SER A 121 -3.77 8.01 10.27
CA SER A 121 -3.75 6.73 11.03
C SER A 121 -3.02 5.60 10.30
N ASN A 122 -1.76 5.81 9.94
CA ASN A 122 -0.90 4.84 9.28
C ASN A 122 -1.42 4.41 7.90
N SER A 123 -2.12 5.30 7.18
CA SER A 123 -2.40 5.06 5.76
C SER A 123 -1.11 4.98 4.95
N PHE A 124 -0.10 5.78 5.30
CA PHE A 124 1.22 5.74 4.71
C PHE A 124 2.27 5.37 5.75
N LYS A 125 3.37 4.80 5.28
CA LYS A 125 4.60 4.58 6.02
C LYS A 125 5.73 5.32 5.33
N ALA A 126 6.56 6.06 6.07
CA ALA A 126 7.68 6.76 5.48
C ALA A 126 8.74 5.75 5.00
N SER A 127 9.03 5.74 3.71
CA SER A 127 10.09 4.90 3.13
C SER A 127 11.42 5.65 3.14
N PRO A 128 12.55 4.97 3.39
CA PRO A 128 13.87 5.57 3.17
C PRO A 128 14.21 5.70 1.68
N GLU A 129 13.44 5.05 0.81
CA GLU A 129 13.68 4.98 -0.63
C GLU A 129 13.36 6.31 -1.30
N HIS A 130 14.21 6.66 -2.26
CA HIS A 130 14.09 7.87 -3.06
C HIS A 130 13.07 7.68 -4.20
N ARG A 131 12.50 8.78 -4.70
CA ARG A 131 11.69 8.78 -5.94
C ARG A 131 12.43 8.07 -7.08
N ASN A 132 11.66 7.40 -7.94
CA ASN A 132 12.12 6.60 -9.09
C ASN A 132 12.97 5.37 -8.75
N SER A 133 13.10 5.00 -7.47
CA SER A 133 13.74 3.73 -7.04
C SER A 133 12.96 2.48 -7.45
N GLY A 134 11.66 2.63 -7.73
CA GLY A 134 10.73 1.50 -7.90
C GLY A 134 10.38 0.78 -6.59
N ARG A 135 10.76 1.33 -5.43
CA ARG A 135 10.59 0.72 -4.10
C ARG A 135 9.67 1.49 -3.15
N CYS A 136 9.13 2.62 -3.59
CA CYS A 136 8.20 3.45 -2.83
C CYS A 136 7.18 4.10 -3.76
N LEU A 137 6.01 4.39 -3.24
CA LEU A 137 4.93 5.09 -3.92
C LEU A 137 5.22 6.58 -3.97
N GLN A 138 5.10 7.15 -5.16
CA GLN A 138 5.14 8.57 -5.43
C GLN A 138 3.73 9.14 -5.45
N LYS A 139 3.52 10.18 -4.66
CA LYS A 139 2.31 11.00 -4.70
C LYS A 139 2.36 11.95 -5.90
N TRP A 140 3.55 12.45 -6.23
CA TRP A 140 3.76 13.37 -7.35
C TRP A 140 4.61 12.73 -8.44
N PHE A 141 4.16 12.79 -9.69
CA PHE A 141 4.91 12.36 -10.87
C PHE A 141 4.32 13.01 -12.12
N GLU A 142 5.10 13.04 -13.20
CA GLU A 142 4.68 13.59 -14.50
C GLU A 142 3.91 12.51 -15.30
N PRO A 143 2.61 12.67 -15.57
CA PRO A 143 1.83 11.65 -16.26
C PRO A 143 2.37 11.28 -17.65
N ALA A 144 2.99 12.24 -18.36
CA ALA A 144 3.57 11.99 -19.68
C ALA A 144 4.74 10.98 -19.66
N GLN A 145 5.35 10.74 -18.49
CA GLN A 145 6.44 9.76 -18.31
C GLN A 145 5.94 8.40 -17.81
N GLY A 146 4.61 8.21 -17.73
CA GLY A 146 3.98 7.02 -17.18
C GLY A 146 3.86 7.05 -15.65
N ASN A 147 3.10 6.09 -15.11
CA ASN A 147 2.88 6.00 -13.67
C ASN A 147 3.97 5.13 -13.00
N PRO A 148 4.89 5.70 -12.20
CA PRO A 148 5.97 4.95 -11.57
C PRO A 148 5.46 3.96 -10.52
N ASN A 149 4.24 4.15 -10.00
CA ASN A 149 3.67 3.32 -8.96
C ASN A 149 3.22 1.95 -9.46
N GLU A 150 3.07 1.74 -10.77
CA GLU A 150 2.75 0.41 -11.29
C GLU A 150 3.87 -0.59 -10.99
N ALA A 151 5.13 -0.20 -11.18
CA ALA A 151 6.28 -1.05 -10.90
C ALA A 151 6.40 -1.34 -9.40
N VAL A 152 6.10 -0.34 -8.57
CA VAL A 152 6.08 -0.47 -7.10
C VAL A 152 4.98 -1.46 -6.67
N ALA A 153 3.75 -1.31 -7.18
CA ALA A 153 2.66 -2.23 -6.86
C ALA A 153 3.02 -3.67 -7.27
N ARG A 154 3.60 -3.87 -8.46
CA ARG A 154 4.08 -5.19 -8.92
C ARG A 154 5.14 -5.77 -7.99
N LEU A 155 6.09 -4.97 -7.52
CA LEU A 155 7.13 -5.39 -6.59
C LEU A 155 6.52 -5.93 -5.28
N PHE A 156 5.56 -5.22 -4.69
CA PHE A 156 4.96 -5.59 -3.40
C PHE A 156 3.86 -6.65 -3.51
N ALA A 157 3.19 -6.79 -4.66
CA ALA A 157 2.19 -7.82 -4.90
C ALA A 157 2.81 -9.17 -5.30
N SER A 158 4.05 -9.18 -5.78
CA SER A 158 4.74 -10.41 -6.16
C SER A 158 4.88 -11.32 -4.92
N PRO A 159 4.49 -12.61 -5.00
CA PRO A 159 4.72 -13.53 -3.90
C PRO A 159 6.22 -13.55 -3.62
N ALA A 160 6.61 -13.27 -2.36
CA ALA A 160 7.98 -13.40 -1.92
C ALA A 160 8.49 -14.77 -2.40
N TRP A 161 9.61 -14.75 -3.13
CA TRP A 161 10.22 -15.94 -3.72
C TRP A 161 10.24 -17.08 -2.70
N SER A 162 9.43 -18.10 -2.93
CA SER A 162 9.36 -19.34 -2.15
C SER A 162 10.57 -20.24 -2.40
N TRP A 163 11.75 -19.66 -2.66
CA TRP A 163 12.99 -20.41 -2.88
C TRP A 163 13.47 -21.15 -1.61
N GLU A 164 13.12 -20.67 -0.42
CA GLU A 164 13.40 -21.37 0.85
C GLU A 164 12.69 -22.74 0.95
N PHE A 165 11.52 -22.91 0.33
CA PHE A 165 10.80 -24.19 0.35
C PHE A 165 11.26 -25.18 -0.74
N SER A 166 11.84 -24.67 -1.84
CA SER A 166 12.29 -25.51 -2.95
C SER A 166 13.59 -26.26 -2.62
N HIS A 167 14.54 -25.61 -1.93
CA HIS A 167 15.81 -26.25 -1.57
C HIS A 167 15.65 -27.40 -0.57
N THR A 168 14.73 -27.26 0.40
CA THR A 168 14.50 -28.28 1.43
C THR A 168 13.83 -29.54 0.86
N LEU A 169 12.87 -29.38 -0.06
CA LEU A 169 12.18 -30.50 -0.72
C LEU A 169 13.05 -31.22 -1.77
N MET A 170 13.88 -30.48 -2.52
CA MET A 170 14.83 -31.10 -3.45
C MET A 170 15.94 -31.85 -2.72
N ALA A 171 16.45 -31.33 -1.60
CA ALA A 171 17.43 -32.03 -0.77
C ALA A 171 16.86 -33.33 -0.19
N PHE A 172 15.65 -33.30 0.37
CA PHE A 172 14.99 -34.50 0.92
C PHE A 172 14.78 -35.61 -0.13
N SER A 173 14.42 -35.23 -1.35
CA SER A 173 14.21 -36.16 -2.46
C SER A 173 15.51 -36.83 -2.92
N LEU A 174 16.62 -36.09 -2.94
CA LEU A 174 17.96 -36.63 -3.23
C LEU A 174 18.43 -37.59 -2.14
N PHE A 175 18.17 -37.29 -0.87
CA PHE A 175 18.54 -38.18 0.25
C PHE A 175 17.77 -39.50 0.24
N LEU A 176 16.46 -39.50 -0.04
CA LEU A 176 15.69 -40.75 -0.16
C LEU A 176 16.14 -41.61 -1.35
N SER A 177 16.64 -40.99 -2.42
CA SER A 177 17.14 -41.69 -3.62
C SER A 177 18.47 -42.42 -3.38
N CYS A 178 19.24 -42.02 -2.37
CA CYS A 178 20.50 -42.67 -2.00
C CYS A 178 20.35 -43.75 -0.91
N LEU A 179 19.16 -43.88 -0.33
CA LEU A 179 18.83 -44.85 0.73
C LEU A 179 18.07 -46.09 0.20
N SER A 180 17.84 -46.16 -1.11
CA SER A 180 17.25 -47.31 -1.82
C SER A 180 18.26 -47.94 -2.77
#